data_AF-A0A8B6XGD5-F1
#
_entry.id   AF-A0A8B6XGD5-F1
#
_cell.length_a   1.000
_cell.length_b   1.000
_cell.length_c   1.000
_cell.angle_alpha   90.00
_cell.angle_beta   90.00
_cell.angle_gamma   90.00
#
_symmetry.space_group_name_H-M   'P 1'
#
loop_
_entity.id
_entity.type
_entity.pdbx_description
1 polymer ?
#
loop_
_entity_poly.entity_id
_entity_poly.type
_entity_poly.pdbx_seq_one_letter_code
_entity_poly.pdbx_strand_id
1 'polypeptide(L)'
;MWLINCFATICCVGYSLSLRIEVKTDDFNCSEKIVPEPCNWRYLTYFPNQFRTGSFENVVVSVFGFPYTVAVNITLKDSSNEKIYLSQIFNVQPEILNTFPLYIDHDAPSSLKLTLEGQGVIRNQVWVFKNESNYISVSKLGLNVLIQTDKPVYKPGQTIKCRVVVVNTELKPYKGKLKVVIENPSGTRMQQWNDVVLDDVSMKYKSPGTRIKIIF
;
A
#
# COMPACT_ATOMS: atom_id res chain seq x y z
N MET A 1 17.17 -16.36 -44.28
CA MET A 1 18.12 -15.56 -43.48
C MET A 1 17.57 -14.14 -43.44
N TRP A 2 16.88 -13.77 -42.36
CA TRP A 2 16.37 -12.41 -42.16
C TRP A 2 16.73 -12.01 -40.73
N LEU A 3 17.60 -10.99 -40.64
CA LEU A 3 17.96 -10.28 -39.43
C LEU A 3 16.75 -9.48 -38.96
N ILE A 4 16.33 -9.70 -37.71
CA ILE A 4 15.42 -8.78 -37.02
C ILE A 4 16.23 -8.17 -35.88
N ASN A 5 16.60 -6.91 -36.10
CA ASN A 5 17.21 -6.03 -35.10
C ASN A 5 16.29 -5.94 -33.88
N CYS A 6 16.72 -6.47 -32.74
CA CYS A 6 16.17 -6.07 -31.44
C CYS A 6 16.92 -4.81 -31.01
N PHE A 7 16.29 -3.65 -31.21
CA PHE A 7 16.60 -2.49 -30.38
C PHE A 7 16.20 -2.84 -28.95
N ALA A 8 17.18 -3.15 -28.11
CA ALA A 8 17.02 -3.13 -26.68
C ALA A 8 16.90 -1.67 -26.25
N THR A 9 15.69 -1.10 -26.36
CA THR A 9 15.36 0.08 -25.59
C THR A 9 15.21 -0.39 -24.16
N ILE A 10 16.31 -0.25 -23.40
CA ILE A 10 16.28 -0.24 -21.95
C ILE A 10 15.42 0.97 -21.57
N CYS A 11 14.11 0.75 -21.50
CA CYS A 11 13.23 1.60 -20.73
C CYS A 11 13.56 1.31 -19.27
N CYS A 12 14.62 1.94 -18.76
CA CYS A 12 14.68 2.31 -17.37
C CYS A 12 13.48 3.24 -17.13
N VAL A 13 12.30 2.66 -16.86
CA VAL A 13 11.24 3.38 -16.17
C VAL A 13 11.76 3.53 -14.75
N GLY A 14 12.63 4.53 -14.59
CA GLY A 14 12.93 5.10 -13.30
C GLY A 14 11.61 5.63 -12.78
N TYR A 15 10.92 4.80 -12.00
CA TYR A 15 9.97 5.31 -11.05
C TYR A 15 10.79 6.14 -10.09
N SER A 16 10.82 7.45 -10.38
CA SER A 16 11.04 8.46 -9.37
C SER A 16 10.10 8.10 -8.21
N LEU A 17 10.66 7.55 -7.14
CA LEU A 17 10.02 7.58 -5.83
C LEU A 17 9.94 9.05 -5.46
N SER A 18 8.93 9.73 -6.01
CA SER A 18 8.52 11.05 -5.58
C SER A 18 7.88 10.86 -4.21
N LEU A 19 8.74 10.82 -3.19
CA LEU A 19 8.36 11.07 -1.81
C LEU A 19 7.96 12.54 -1.75
N ARG A 20 6.71 12.83 -2.11
CA ARG A 20 6.14 14.15 -1.87
C ARG A 20 5.74 14.20 -0.40
N ILE A 21 6.62 14.81 0.39
CA ILE A 21 6.39 15.06 1.82
C ILE A 21 5.37 16.21 1.90
N GLU A 22 4.11 15.90 2.23
CA GLU A 22 3.15 16.93 2.64
C GLU A 22 3.39 17.26 4.12
N VAL A 23 4.25 18.24 4.38
CA VAL A 23 4.41 18.83 5.71
C VAL A 23 3.29 19.86 5.88
N LYS A 24 2.23 19.49 6.58
CA LYS A 24 1.15 20.42 6.94
C LYS A 24 1.36 20.93 8.36
N THR A 25 1.88 22.15 8.48
CA THR A 25 1.99 22.89 9.74
C THR A 25 0.87 23.90 9.79
N ASP A 26 -0.22 23.57 10.48
CA ASP A 26 -1.27 24.55 10.77
C ASP A 26 -1.07 25.04 12.21
N ASP A 27 -0.83 26.35 12.38
CA ASP A 27 -0.89 27.01 13.69
C ASP A 27 -2.37 27.05 14.11
N PHE A 28 -2.76 26.34 15.18
CA PHE A 28 -4.15 26.32 15.60
C PHE A 28 -4.54 27.64 16.28
N ASN A 29 -5.60 28.26 15.77
CA ASN A 29 -6.30 29.33 16.45
C ASN A 29 -7.06 28.74 17.64
N CYS A 30 -6.60 29.05 18.86
CA CYS A 30 -7.23 28.66 20.11
C CYS A 30 -8.52 29.47 20.32
N SER A 31 -9.66 28.96 19.86
CA SER A 31 -10.98 29.44 20.27
C SER A 31 -11.92 28.24 20.42
N GLU A 32 -12.58 27.99 21.54
CA GLU A 32 -13.16 28.94 22.49
C GLU A 32 -12.97 28.56 23.97
N LYS A 33 -12.83 29.63 24.77
CA LYS A 33 -12.95 29.79 26.24
C LYS A 33 -11.72 29.58 27.13
N ILE A 34 -11.12 30.76 27.37
CA ILE A 34 -10.26 31.21 28.48
C ILE A 34 -8.87 30.58 28.51
N VAL A 35 -7.94 31.28 27.85
CA VAL A 35 -6.49 30.98 27.82
C VAL A 35 -5.77 31.97 28.74
N PRO A 36 -5.09 31.52 29.82
CA PRO A 36 -3.94 32.23 30.34
C PRO A 36 -2.70 31.78 29.56
N GLU A 37 -2.05 32.72 28.87
CA GLU A 37 -0.85 32.58 28.00
C GLU A 37 -1.06 31.93 26.62
N PRO A 38 -0.57 32.53 25.51
CA PRO A 38 -0.84 32.00 24.18
C PRO A 38 -0.27 30.59 24.00
N CYS A 39 -1.15 29.60 23.91
CA CYS A 39 -0.81 28.21 23.61
C CYS A 39 -0.20 28.11 22.20
N ASN A 40 1.13 27.99 22.09
CA ASN A 40 1.83 27.74 20.84
C ASN A 40 1.92 26.22 20.57
N TRP A 41 0.78 25.57 20.36
CA TRP A 41 0.75 24.14 20.09
C TRP A 41 0.85 23.90 18.60
N ARG A 42 1.75 23.00 18.22
CA ARG A 42 1.95 22.60 16.82
C ARG A 42 1.95 21.09 16.76
N TYR A 43 1.59 20.57 15.61
CA TYR A 43 1.72 19.15 15.34
C TYR A 43 2.33 19.00 13.96
N LEU A 44 3.04 17.89 13.81
CA LEU A 44 3.63 17.47 12.55
C LEU A 44 3.10 16.07 12.28
N THR A 45 2.51 15.90 11.10
CA THR A 45 2.14 14.58 10.60
C THR A 45 2.88 14.29 9.32
N TYR A 46 3.29 13.04 9.14
CA TYR A 46 3.98 12.57 7.96
C TYR A 46 3.54 11.15 7.61
N PHE A 47 3.20 10.92 6.35
CA PHE A 47 2.76 9.64 5.82
C PHE A 47 3.03 9.57 4.31
N PRO A 48 3.10 8.38 3.70
CA PRO A 48 3.32 8.26 2.26
C PRO A 48 2.10 8.72 1.46
N ASN A 49 2.35 9.34 0.29
CA ASN A 49 1.31 9.81 -0.63
C ASN A 49 0.50 8.67 -1.31
N GLN A 50 1.00 7.44 -1.22
CA GLN A 50 0.34 6.26 -1.73
C GLN A 50 0.50 5.11 -0.75
N PHE A 51 -0.61 4.47 -0.41
CA PHE A 51 -0.65 3.28 0.43
C PHE A 51 -0.73 2.01 -0.42
N ARG A 52 -0.18 0.91 0.06
CA ARG A 52 -0.22 -0.38 -0.61
C ARG A 52 -1.02 -1.39 0.21
N THR A 53 -1.90 -2.11 -0.46
CA THR A 53 -2.71 -3.14 0.20
C THR A 53 -1.88 -4.36 0.60
N GLY A 54 -2.29 -5.03 1.68
CA GLY A 54 -1.55 -6.16 2.26
C GLY A 54 -0.23 -5.78 2.92
N SER A 55 -0.06 -4.49 3.28
CA SER A 55 1.18 -4.01 3.90
C SER A 55 0.90 -3.02 5.04
N PHE A 56 1.89 -2.85 5.91
CA PHE A 56 1.86 -1.86 6.98
C PHE A 56 2.41 -0.53 6.46
N GLU A 57 1.60 0.52 6.56
CA GLU A 57 1.96 1.88 6.20
C GLU A 57 2.21 2.70 7.46
N ASN A 58 3.35 3.35 7.54
CA ASN A 58 3.74 4.11 8.73
C ASN A 58 3.22 5.54 8.67
N VAL A 59 2.47 5.94 9.69
CA VAL A 59 2.03 7.33 9.92
C VAL A 59 2.79 7.86 11.12
N VAL A 60 3.51 8.96 10.93
CA VAL A 60 4.29 9.61 11.98
C VAL A 60 3.53 10.82 12.48
N VAL A 61 3.38 10.96 13.79
CA VAL A 61 2.75 12.10 14.45
C VAL A 61 3.66 12.61 15.56
N SER A 62 3.83 13.92 15.61
CA SER A 62 4.51 14.62 16.71
C SER A 62 3.70 15.83 17.13
N VAL A 63 3.62 16.06 18.43
CA VAL A 63 2.96 17.22 19.02
C VAL A 63 4.00 18.03 19.79
N PHE A 64 3.99 19.35 19.60
CA PHE A 64 4.92 20.30 20.17
C PHE A 64 4.14 21.37 20.95
N GLY A 65 4.75 21.90 22.02
CA GLY A 65 4.15 22.96 22.83
C GLY A 65 3.10 22.46 23.84
N PHE A 66 2.91 21.14 23.96
CA PHE A 66 2.00 20.53 24.92
C PHE A 66 2.78 19.60 25.87
N PRO A 67 2.72 19.78 27.20
CA PRO A 67 3.60 19.07 28.14
C PRO A 67 3.13 17.67 28.55
N TYR A 68 1.91 17.26 28.20
CA TYR A 68 1.34 15.96 28.59
C TYR A 68 1.16 15.03 27.39
N THR A 69 0.82 13.77 27.64
CA THR A 69 0.47 12.84 26.55
C THR A 69 -0.85 13.24 25.90
N VAL A 70 -0.90 13.21 24.57
CA VAL A 70 -2.11 13.52 23.78
C VAL A 70 -2.67 12.24 23.20
N ALA A 71 -3.99 12.02 23.32
CA ALA A 71 -4.65 10.93 22.62
C ALA A 71 -4.97 11.38 21.18
N VAL A 72 -4.36 10.74 20.19
CA VAL A 72 -4.58 11.05 18.77
C VAL A 72 -5.34 9.90 18.12
N ASN A 73 -6.54 10.21 17.63
CA ASN A 73 -7.35 9.34 16.79
C ASN A 73 -6.94 9.52 15.32
N ILE A 74 -6.45 8.45 14.73
CA ILE A 74 -6.06 8.36 13.32
C ILE A 74 -7.17 7.59 12.60
N THR A 75 -7.87 8.25 11.69
CA THR A 75 -8.99 7.67 10.94
C THR A 75 -8.72 7.72 9.44
N LEU A 76 -8.97 6.62 8.76
CA LEU A 76 -8.98 6.52 7.31
C LEU A 76 -10.43 6.42 6.85
N LYS A 77 -10.83 7.32 5.96
CA LYS A 77 -12.16 7.34 5.36
C LYS A 77 -12.08 7.07 3.88
N ASP A 78 -13.06 6.36 3.36
CA ASP A 78 -13.25 6.23 1.93
C ASP A 78 -13.56 7.62 1.32
N SER A 79 -12.81 7.99 0.29
CA SER A 79 -13.01 9.24 -0.43
C SER A 79 -14.38 9.36 -1.11
N SER A 80 -14.99 8.24 -1.49
CA SER A 80 -16.22 8.22 -2.30
C SER A 80 -17.47 8.33 -1.44
N ASN A 81 -17.49 7.61 -0.32
CA ASN A 81 -18.69 7.42 0.51
C ASN A 81 -18.54 8.02 1.91
N GLU A 82 -17.40 8.62 2.23
CA GLU A 82 -17.01 9.13 3.56
C GLU A 82 -17.10 8.10 4.70
N LYS A 83 -17.30 6.82 4.36
CA LYS A 83 -17.37 5.72 5.32
C LYS A 83 -16.00 5.53 5.97
N ILE A 84 -15.99 5.35 7.28
CA ILE A 84 -14.78 5.02 8.03
C ILE A 84 -14.33 3.62 7.61
N TYR A 85 -13.10 3.53 7.10
CA TYR A 85 -12.41 2.29 6.78
C TYR A 85 -11.64 1.77 8.00
N LEU A 86 -10.86 2.65 8.65
CA LEU A 86 -10.05 2.31 9.83
C LEU A 86 -10.08 3.48 10.81
N SER A 87 -10.13 3.19 12.11
CA SER A 87 -10.05 4.18 13.19
C SER A 87 -9.25 3.59 14.32
N GLN A 88 -8.16 4.25 14.71
CA GLN A 88 -7.28 3.80 15.79
C GLN A 88 -6.85 4.98 16.64
N ILE A 89 -6.89 4.80 17.96
CA ILE A 89 -6.48 5.82 18.93
C ILE A 89 -5.11 5.43 19.48
N PHE A 90 -4.19 6.37 19.41
CA PHE A 90 -2.83 6.23 19.91
C PHE A 90 -2.50 7.30 20.93
N ASN A 91 -1.69 6.95 21.92
CA ASN A 91 -1.13 7.91 22.86
C ASN A 91 0.19 8.45 22.29
N VAL A 92 0.25 9.75 22.05
CA VAL A 92 1.41 10.44 21.48
C VAL A 92 2.17 11.13 22.60
N GLN A 93 3.45 10.81 22.73
CA GLN A 93 4.35 11.55 23.62
C GLN A 93 4.77 12.86 22.94
N PRO A 94 4.65 14.01 23.63
CA PRO A 94 5.04 15.29 23.05
C PRO A 94 6.55 15.37 22.82
N GLU A 95 6.95 16.27 21.92
CA GLU A 95 8.35 16.57 21.55
C GLU A 95 9.11 15.41 20.88
N ILE A 96 8.43 14.29 20.60
CA ILE A 96 9.01 13.09 19.99
C ILE A 96 8.22 12.72 18.72
N LEU A 97 8.92 12.22 17.70
CA LEU A 97 8.31 11.60 16.52
C LEU A 97 7.77 10.22 16.89
N ASN A 98 6.44 10.10 16.99
CA ASN A 98 5.78 8.83 17.26
C ASN A 98 5.38 8.19 15.92
N THR A 99 5.77 6.94 15.68
CA THR A 99 5.46 6.22 14.43
C THR A 99 4.41 5.15 14.70
N PHE A 100 3.32 5.18 13.93
CA PHE A 100 2.19 4.27 14.05
C PHE A 100 2.02 3.46 12.76
N PRO A 101 2.25 2.13 12.79
CA PRO A 101 2.02 1.27 11.64
C PRO A 101 0.53 0.97 11.48
N LEU A 102 -0.04 1.32 10.34
CA LEU A 102 -1.42 1.02 9.97
C LEU A 102 -1.44 -0.10 8.94
N TYR A 103 -2.16 -1.19 9.22
CA TYR A 103 -2.34 -2.25 8.23
C TYR A 103 -3.43 -1.90 7.24
N ILE A 104 -3.11 -1.91 5.95
CA ILE A 104 -4.07 -1.67 4.86
C ILE A 104 -4.41 -3.01 4.24
N ASP A 105 -5.67 -3.44 4.35
CA ASP A 105 -6.12 -4.74 3.84
C ASP A 105 -6.29 -4.73 2.30
N HIS A 106 -6.33 -5.91 1.70
CA HIS A 106 -6.51 -6.13 0.27
C HIS A 106 -7.86 -5.64 -0.28
N ASP A 107 -8.86 -5.48 0.59
CA ASP A 107 -10.20 -4.97 0.26
C ASP A 107 -10.31 -3.44 0.35
N ALA A 108 -9.23 -2.75 0.70
CA ALA A 108 -9.22 -1.30 0.86
C ALA A 108 -9.73 -0.58 -0.40
N PRO A 109 -10.48 0.53 -0.22
CA PRO A 109 -10.95 1.35 -1.34
C PRO A 109 -9.77 2.00 -2.06
N SER A 110 -9.94 2.34 -3.35
CA SER A 110 -8.86 2.86 -4.20
C SER A 110 -8.34 4.25 -3.78
N SER A 111 -9.11 5.01 -3.00
CA SER A 111 -8.78 6.35 -2.55
C SER A 111 -9.24 6.56 -1.11
N LEU A 112 -8.34 6.97 -0.24
CA LEU A 112 -8.58 7.20 1.18
C LEU A 112 -8.30 8.66 1.55
N LYS A 113 -8.96 9.16 2.58
CA LYS A 113 -8.60 10.40 3.28
C LYS A 113 -8.17 10.08 4.70
N LEU A 114 -7.08 10.67 5.15
CA LEU A 114 -6.62 10.55 6.53
C LEU A 114 -7.15 11.74 7.34
N THR A 115 -7.97 11.48 8.36
CA THR A 115 -8.34 12.48 9.37
C THR A 115 -7.61 12.19 10.67
N LEU A 116 -6.90 13.20 11.17
CA LEU A 116 -6.21 13.18 12.46
C LEU A 116 -6.98 14.05 13.45
N GLU A 117 -7.33 13.48 14.59
CA GLU A 117 -8.00 14.20 15.67
C GLU A 117 -7.24 13.96 16.98
N GLY A 118 -6.66 15.00 17.56
CA GLY A 118 -5.97 14.92 18.84
C GLY A 118 -6.77 15.54 19.97
N GLN A 119 -6.78 14.89 21.13
CA GLN A 119 -7.43 15.34 22.34
C GLN A 119 -6.41 15.39 23.49
N GLY A 120 -6.20 16.57 24.06
CA GLY A 120 -5.33 16.81 25.20
C GLY A 120 -6.10 17.45 26.35
N VAL A 121 -5.80 17.08 27.59
CA VAL A 121 -6.48 17.63 28.77
C VAL A 121 -5.48 18.38 29.64
N ILE A 122 -5.76 19.65 29.94
CA ILE A 122 -4.98 20.50 30.85
C ILE A 122 -5.93 21.22 31.79
N ARG A 123 -5.67 21.15 33.11
CA ARG A 123 -6.43 21.91 34.14
C ARG A 123 -7.96 21.80 33.97
N ASN A 124 -8.45 20.59 33.68
CA ASN A 124 -9.86 20.26 33.40
C ASN A 124 -10.46 20.92 32.13
N GLN A 125 -9.63 21.49 31.25
CA GLN A 125 -10.01 21.90 29.90
C GLN A 125 -9.57 20.84 28.89
N VAL A 126 -10.48 20.50 27.97
CA VAL A 126 -10.18 19.59 26.86
C VAL A 126 -9.89 20.41 25.63
N TRP A 127 -8.74 20.13 25.03
CA TRP A 127 -8.28 20.75 23.81
C TRP A 127 -8.35 19.73 22.70
N VAL A 128 -9.01 20.10 21.61
CA VAL A 128 -9.20 19.23 20.46
C VAL A 128 -8.62 19.90 19.24
N PHE A 129 -7.84 19.15 18.49
CA PHE A 129 -7.41 19.56 17.16
C PHE A 129 -7.83 18.52 16.14
N LYS A 130 -8.16 18.98 14.93
CA LYS A 130 -8.59 18.12 13.84
C LYS A 130 -8.04 18.63 12.53
N ASN A 131 -7.43 17.74 11.75
CA ASN A 131 -7.07 18.02 10.38
C ASN A 131 -7.39 16.83 9.47
N GLU A 132 -7.62 17.13 8.21
CA GLU A 132 -7.84 16.17 7.15
C GLU A 132 -6.78 16.34 6.06
N SER A 133 -6.28 15.22 5.56
CA SER A 133 -5.33 15.17 4.45
C SER A 133 -6.01 15.35 3.10
N ASN A 134 -5.20 15.56 2.08
CA ASN A 134 -5.60 15.31 0.70
C ASN A 134 -5.88 13.81 0.46
N TYR A 135 -6.42 13.51 -0.71
CA TYR A 135 -6.69 12.14 -1.15
C TYR A 135 -5.38 11.33 -1.27
N ILE A 136 -5.34 10.19 -0.60
CA ILE A 136 -4.26 9.21 -0.63
C ILE A 136 -4.67 8.10 -1.59
N SER A 137 -3.87 7.87 -2.63
CA SER A 137 -4.13 6.76 -3.56
C SER A 137 -3.78 5.42 -2.90
N VAL A 138 -4.63 4.40 -3.10
CA VAL A 138 -4.37 3.05 -2.61
C VAL A 138 -4.04 2.14 -3.78
N SER A 139 -2.79 1.67 -3.80
CA SER A 139 -2.30 0.74 -4.80
C SER A 139 -2.60 -0.69 -4.38
N LYS A 140 -3.29 -1.43 -5.26
CA LYS A 140 -3.49 -2.88 -5.11
C LYS A 140 -2.24 -3.71 -5.42
N LEU A 141 -1.15 -3.06 -5.84
CA LEU A 141 0.14 -3.68 -6.18
C LEU A 141 1.01 -3.95 -4.94
N GLY A 142 0.43 -4.43 -3.84
CA GLY A 142 1.21 -4.80 -2.65
C GLY A 142 2.08 -6.04 -2.83
N LEU A 143 1.81 -6.82 -3.88
CA LEU A 143 2.51 -8.05 -4.22
C LEU A 143 3.04 -7.99 -5.65
N ASN A 144 4.24 -8.51 -5.84
CA ASN A 144 4.87 -8.68 -7.14
C ASN A 144 4.86 -10.17 -7.50
N VAL A 145 4.33 -10.50 -8.69
CA VAL A 145 4.28 -11.87 -9.20
C VAL A 145 5.34 -12.04 -10.26
N LEU A 146 6.30 -12.92 -10.01
CA LEU A 146 7.37 -13.28 -10.91
C LEU A 146 7.10 -14.67 -11.48
N ILE A 147 7.05 -14.78 -12.80
CA ILE A 147 6.81 -16.05 -13.48
C ILE A 147 8.05 -16.39 -14.32
N GLN A 148 8.61 -17.57 -14.10
CA GLN A 148 9.74 -18.07 -14.85
C GLN A 148 9.35 -19.40 -15.52
N THR A 149 9.58 -19.52 -16.82
CA THR A 149 9.41 -20.77 -17.56
C THR A 149 10.77 -21.45 -17.80
N ASP A 150 10.77 -22.77 -18.00
CA ASP A 150 12.01 -23.50 -18.35
C ASP A 150 12.54 -23.12 -19.74
N LYS A 151 11.63 -22.73 -20.65
CA LYS A 151 11.91 -22.33 -22.03
C LYS A 151 11.04 -21.16 -22.45
N PRO A 152 11.52 -20.32 -23.39
CA PRO A 152 10.73 -19.24 -23.98
C PRO A 152 9.71 -19.74 -25.03
N VAL A 153 9.93 -20.91 -25.65
CA VAL A 153 9.08 -21.45 -26.73
C VAL A 153 8.87 -22.96 -26.55
N TYR A 154 7.62 -23.41 -26.70
CA TYR A 154 7.23 -24.82 -26.59
C TYR A 154 6.67 -25.35 -27.90
N LYS A 155 7.03 -26.60 -28.24
CA LYS A 155 6.40 -27.34 -29.33
C LYS A 155 5.10 -28.00 -28.85
N PRO A 156 4.13 -28.26 -29.75
CA PRO A 156 2.94 -29.05 -29.41
C PRO A 156 3.29 -30.37 -28.72
N GLY A 157 2.53 -30.73 -27.68
CA GLY A 157 2.74 -31.95 -26.88
C GLY A 157 3.86 -31.87 -25.85
N GLN A 158 4.65 -30.78 -25.82
CA GLN A 158 5.64 -30.58 -24.76
C GLN A 158 4.97 -30.21 -23.43
N THR A 159 5.63 -30.58 -22.33
CA THR A 159 5.23 -30.15 -20.99
C THR A 159 5.87 -28.81 -20.68
N ILE A 160 5.03 -27.84 -20.32
CA ILE A 160 5.38 -26.53 -19.80
C ILE A 160 5.73 -26.68 -18.33
N LYS A 161 6.93 -26.22 -17.96
CA LYS A 161 7.36 -26.12 -16.58
C LYS A 161 7.50 -24.64 -16.25
N CYS A 162 6.81 -24.19 -15.22
CA CYS A 162 6.96 -22.83 -14.73
C CYS A 162 7.09 -22.82 -13.21
N ARG A 163 7.80 -21.79 -12.74
CA ARG A 163 7.88 -21.41 -11.34
C ARG A 163 7.20 -20.07 -11.20
N VAL A 164 6.34 -19.97 -10.19
CA VAL A 164 5.71 -18.70 -9.82
C VAL A 164 6.21 -18.35 -8.43
N VAL A 165 6.83 -17.18 -8.33
CA VAL A 165 7.34 -16.63 -7.08
C VAL A 165 6.58 -15.34 -6.82
N VAL A 166 5.91 -15.27 -5.68
CA VAL A 166 5.20 -14.06 -5.26
C VAL A 166 5.97 -13.46 -4.10
N VAL A 167 6.32 -12.19 -4.24
CA VAL A 167 7.06 -11.45 -3.23
C VAL A 167 6.30 -10.20 -2.83
N ASN A 168 6.49 -9.76 -1.59
CA ASN A 168 5.99 -8.47 -1.15
C ASN A 168 6.88 -7.32 -1.66
N THR A 169 6.56 -6.10 -1.26
CA THR A 169 7.32 -4.87 -1.57
C THR A 169 8.76 -4.89 -1.05
N GLU A 170 9.04 -5.67 -0.01
CA GLU A 170 10.37 -5.88 0.58
C GLU A 170 11.13 -7.06 -0.07
N LEU A 171 10.60 -7.61 -1.18
CA LEU A 171 11.13 -8.80 -1.87
C LEU A 171 11.17 -10.07 -0.99
N LYS A 172 10.42 -10.09 0.11
CA LYS A 172 10.24 -11.28 0.93
C LYS A 172 9.14 -12.16 0.34
N PRO A 173 9.26 -13.50 0.40
CA PRO A 173 8.27 -14.40 -0.15
C PRO A 173 6.92 -14.19 0.56
N TYR A 174 5.87 -14.01 -0.22
CA TYR A 174 4.51 -13.89 0.28
C TYR A 174 3.92 -15.27 0.52
N LYS A 175 3.40 -15.48 1.73
CA LYS A 175 2.69 -16.71 2.10
C LYS A 175 1.20 -16.47 1.92
N GLY A 176 0.61 -17.13 0.94
CA GLY A 176 -0.81 -17.03 0.66
C GLY A 176 -1.25 -18.03 -0.39
N LYS A 177 -2.46 -17.82 -0.91
CA LYS A 177 -3.00 -18.62 -2.01
C LYS A 177 -3.09 -17.76 -3.26
N LEU A 178 -2.82 -18.35 -4.41
CA LEU A 178 -3.12 -17.73 -5.69
C LEU A 178 -3.98 -18.59 -6.58
N LYS A 179 -4.68 -17.89 -7.48
CA LYS A 179 -5.31 -18.46 -8.64
C LYS A 179 -4.38 -18.34 -9.84
N VAL A 180 -4.05 -19.46 -10.46
CA VAL A 180 -3.24 -19.53 -11.69
C VAL A 180 -4.15 -19.93 -12.84
N VAL A 181 -4.06 -19.22 -13.96
CA VAL A 181 -4.81 -19.53 -15.19
C VAL A 181 -3.82 -19.58 -16.35
N ILE A 182 -3.95 -20.61 -17.19
CA ILE A 182 -3.28 -20.70 -18.48
C ILE A 182 -4.32 -20.44 -19.56
N GLU A 183 -4.04 -19.49 -20.42
CA GLU A 183 -4.90 -19.10 -21.54
C GLU A 183 -4.23 -19.43 -22.87
N ASN A 184 -5.04 -19.66 -23.90
CA ASN A 184 -4.57 -19.78 -25.27
C ASN A 184 -4.38 -18.37 -25.89
N PRO A 185 -3.78 -18.25 -27.09
CA PRO A 185 -3.60 -16.94 -27.75
C PRO A 185 -4.93 -16.21 -28.05
N SER A 186 -6.05 -16.93 -28.04
CA SER A 186 -7.40 -16.40 -28.28
C SER A 186 -8.10 -15.96 -26.98
N GLY A 187 -7.42 -16.00 -25.82
CA GLY A 187 -7.99 -15.64 -24.51
C GLY A 187 -8.90 -16.70 -23.89
N THR A 188 -8.96 -17.91 -24.46
CA THR A 188 -9.71 -19.03 -23.86
C THR A 188 -8.90 -19.67 -22.75
N ARG A 189 -9.53 -19.85 -21.57
CA ARG A 189 -8.92 -20.54 -20.43
C ARG A 189 -8.75 -22.02 -20.74
N MET A 190 -7.50 -22.49 -20.72
CA MET A 190 -7.13 -23.87 -20.97
C MET A 190 -7.03 -24.67 -19.67
N GLN A 191 -6.46 -24.07 -18.63
CA GLN A 191 -6.27 -24.71 -17.33
C GLN A 191 -6.32 -23.66 -16.21
N GLN A 192 -6.85 -24.05 -15.06
CA GLN A 192 -6.97 -23.19 -13.90
C GLN A 192 -6.66 -23.95 -12.60
N TRP A 193 -5.99 -23.30 -11.67
CA TRP A 193 -5.79 -23.73 -10.29
C TRP A 193 -6.27 -22.60 -9.38
N ASN A 194 -7.12 -22.87 -8.38
CA ASN A 194 -7.79 -21.83 -7.59
C ASN A 194 -7.13 -21.52 -6.24
N ASP A 195 -6.40 -22.47 -5.67
CA ASP A 195 -5.91 -22.39 -4.28
C ASP A 195 -4.48 -22.92 -4.19
N VAL A 196 -3.59 -22.41 -5.04
CA VAL A 196 -2.19 -22.83 -5.01
C VAL A 196 -1.51 -22.17 -3.80
N VAL A 197 -1.10 -22.98 -2.83
CA VAL A 197 -0.36 -22.51 -1.65
C VAL A 197 1.05 -22.11 -2.07
N LEU A 198 1.44 -20.88 -1.75
CA LEU A 198 2.74 -20.28 -2.08
C LEU A 198 3.86 -20.75 -1.14
N ASP A 199 4.20 -22.03 -1.22
CA ASP A 199 5.44 -22.59 -0.66
C ASP A 199 6.21 -23.26 -1.81
N ASP A 200 7.15 -22.52 -2.40
CA ASP A 200 7.95 -22.90 -3.59
C ASP A 200 7.16 -23.62 -4.70
N VAL A 201 6.29 -22.86 -5.37
CA VAL A 201 5.34 -23.39 -6.35
C VAL A 201 6.05 -23.75 -7.66
N SER A 202 6.22 -25.05 -7.91
CA SER A 202 6.56 -25.60 -9.21
C SER A 202 5.32 -26.20 -9.90
N MET A 203 5.01 -25.71 -11.09
CA MET A 203 3.84 -26.16 -11.85
C MET A 203 4.25 -26.86 -13.14
N LYS A 204 3.47 -27.89 -13.49
CA LYS A 204 3.64 -28.69 -14.72
C LYS A 204 2.32 -28.71 -15.48
N TYR A 205 2.36 -28.37 -16.76
CA TYR A 205 1.20 -28.42 -17.64
C TYR A 205 1.56 -29.04 -18.98
N LYS A 206 0.83 -30.07 -19.43
CA LYS A 206 1.06 -30.68 -20.74
C LYS A 206 0.29 -29.89 -21.80
N SER A 207 1.00 -29.25 -22.72
CA SER A 207 0.36 -28.54 -23.83
C SER A 207 -0.52 -29.51 -24.62
N PRO A 208 -1.78 -29.15 -24.94
CA PRO A 208 -2.52 -29.85 -25.98
C PRO A 208 -1.72 -29.77 -27.29
N GLY A 209 -2.02 -30.61 -28.27
CA GLY A 209 -1.35 -30.63 -29.59
C GLY A 209 -1.45 -29.34 -30.43
N THR A 210 -1.88 -28.23 -29.83
CA THR A 210 -2.05 -26.91 -30.45
C THR A 210 -0.96 -25.95 -29.97
N ARG A 211 -0.58 -24.97 -30.80
CA ARG A 211 0.36 -23.91 -30.40
C ARG A 211 -0.23 -23.07 -29.27
N ILE A 212 0.44 -23.04 -28.13
CA ILE A 212 0.13 -22.13 -27.04
C ILE A 212 1.09 -20.95 -27.14
N LYS A 213 0.54 -19.73 -27.14
CA LYS A 213 1.28 -18.51 -26.88
C LYS A 213 1.03 -18.20 -25.42
N ILE A 214 2.07 -18.30 -24.61
CA ILE A 214 2.02 -17.78 -23.23
C ILE A 214 2.18 -16.28 -23.40
N ILE A 215 1.05 -15.56 -23.38
CA ILE A 215 1.03 -14.10 -23.35
C ILE A 215 1.01 -13.72 -21.88
N PHE A 216 1.92 -12.83 -21.49
CA PHE A 216 1.95 -12.21 -20.17
C PHE A 216 1.30 -10.85 -20.23
#